data_AF-A0A841JMC0-F1
#
_entry.id   AF-A0A841JMC0-F1
#
_cell.length_a   1.000
_cell.length_b   1.000
_cell.length_c   1.000
_cell.angle_alpha   90.00
_cell.angle_beta   90.00
_cell.angle_gamma   90.00
#
_symmetry.space_group_name_H-M   'P 1'
#
loop_
_entity.id
_entity.type
_entity.pdbx_description
1 polymer ?
#
loop_
_entity_poly.entity_id
_entity_poly.type
_entity_poly.pdbx_seq_one_letter_code
_entity_poly.pdbx_strand_id
1 'polypeptide(L)'
;MMSVFELRSPLSAEERFEKRRLILRDVTALASLFAITAILAVLTYFLFNSFESHRQDLAQRWLLRGQAAMKRGSPEQAVQALRSALEYEEGQRAEMQRETEIELATALAAAGHDTEAIAYFNTLLEAEPGNGLINLQLARLAVKQGHEALAIESYQRALDGTWHGDGYLRRLSVRLELAQYLLYRHENSRARGELITAAGNAPDDPATKLRIAGLLEQAEDPISAYEIYRRLSLNRHPPLESLEGAGRTSATLGRYLLTKQYLTRALNDPKLEERPAAERDEVRNALADAVHVLALYPSPELNTRARAERILHNVNTARARLTDCSTNSSTANGPVLAALTTRWQAVPPGLTIHAVEEDPQLEETLMKLVYDTEKSTAQTCSQPTGEDALLFQIAQAPMAVQQQ
;
A
#
# COMPACT_ATOMS: atom_id res chain seq x y z
N MET A 1 -42.50 -71.25 58.55
CA MET A 1 -43.01 -72.48 57.90
C MET A 1 -42.15 -72.77 56.69
N MET A 2 -41.23 -73.71 56.85
CA MET A 2 -40.40 -74.26 55.78
C MET A 2 -41.29 -75.07 54.83
N SER A 3 -41.26 -74.73 53.54
CA SER A 3 -41.82 -75.57 52.48
C SER A 3 -40.73 -75.78 51.43
N VAL A 4 -40.02 -76.88 51.63
CA VAL A 4 -39.48 -77.82 50.64
C VAL A 4 -38.81 -77.17 49.42
N PHE A 5 -37.48 -77.06 49.52
CA PHE A 5 -36.61 -77.15 48.35
C PHE A 5 -36.86 -78.51 47.67
N GLU A 6 -37.68 -78.52 46.61
CA GLU A 6 -37.65 -79.64 45.66
C GLU A 6 -36.28 -79.63 44.98
N LEU A 7 -35.41 -80.54 45.43
CA LEU A 7 -34.22 -80.95 44.70
C LEU A 7 -34.68 -81.52 43.37
N ARG A 8 -34.59 -80.71 42.30
CA ARG A 8 -34.79 -81.15 40.92
C ARG A 8 -34.03 -82.46 40.72
N SER A 9 -34.74 -83.48 40.25
CA SER A 9 -34.18 -84.79 39.92
C SER A 9 -32.97 -84.61 38.99
N PRO A 10 -31.84 -85.32 39.22
CA PRO A 10 -30.71 -85.26 38.31
C PRO A 10 -31.17 -85.77 36.94
N LEU A 11 -30.98 -84.94 35.91
CA LEU A 11 -31.32 -85.27 34.52
C LEU A 11 -30.82 -86.68 34.17
N SER A 12 -31.69 -87.48 33.57
CA SER A 12 -31.34 -88.78 32.99
C SER A 12 -30.22 -88.62 31.95
N ALA A 13 -29.48 -89.70 31.65
CA ALA A 13 -28.40 -89.65 30.67
C ALA A 13 -28.88 -89.17 29.28
N GLU A 14 -30.12 -89.51 28.95
CA GLU A 14 -30.80 -89.17 27.69
C GLU A 14 -31.18 -87.68 27.64
N GLU A 15 -31.76 -87.13 28.72
CA GLU A 15 -32.06 -85.69 28.81
C GLU A 15 -30.77 -84.82 28.80
N ARG A 16 -29.66 -85.31 29.37
CA ARG A 16 -28.36 -84.64 29.28
C ARG A 16 -27.81 -84.62 27.85
N PHE A 17 -28.03 -85.70 27.09
CA PHE A 17 -27.60 -85.79 25.70
C PHE A 17 -28.40 -84.84 24.81
N GLU A 18 -29.73 -84.83 24.94
CA GLU A 18 -30.61 -83.93 24.19
C GLU A 18 -30.36 -82.46 24.55
N LYS A 19 -30.14 -82.13 25.84
CA LYS A 19 -29.75 -80.78 26.26
C LYS A 19 -28.41 -80.35 25.65
N ARG A 20 -27.41 -81.23 25.60
CA ARG A 20 -26.11 -80.93 24.95
C ARG A 20 -26.27 -80.72 23.45
N ARG A 21 -27.09 -81.54 22.79
CA ARG A 21 -27.39 -81.40 21.35
C ARG A 21 -28.10 -80.09 21.03
N LEU A 22 -29.08 -79.70 21.85
CA LEU A 22 -29.77 -78.41 21.75
C LEU A 22 -28.80 -77.25 21.95
N ILE A 23 -27.98 -77.28 23.02
CA ILE A 23 -26.98 -76.25 23.29
C ILE A 23 -25.96 -76.15 22.15
N LEU A 24 -25.47 -77.26 21.61
CA LEU A 24 -24.53 -77.24 20.48
C LEU A 24 -25.19 -76.67 19.22
N ARG A 25 -26.46 -77.00 18.95
CA ARG A 25 -27.21 -76.42 17.82
C ARG A 25 -27.43 -74.91 17.99
N ASP A 26 -27.79 -74.48 19.18
CA ASP A 26 -28.08 -73.07 19.45
C ASP A 26 -26.79 -72.24 19.49
N VAL A 27 -25.70 -72.77 20.06
CA VAL A 27 -24.37 -72.13 20.05
C VAL A 27 -23.82 -72.04 18.63
N THR A 28 -23.96 -73.09 17.81
CA THR A 28 -23.53 -73.04 16.41
C THR A 28 -24.37 -72.08 15.59
N ALA A 29 -25.69 -72.03 15.80
CA ALA A 29 -26.56 -71.05 15.16
C ALA A 29 -26.19 -69.61 15.56
N LEU A 30 -26.02 -69.32 16.85
CA LEU A 30 -25.61 -68.01 17.35
C LEU A 30 -24.21 -67.60 16.86
N ALA A 31 -23.24 -68.53 16.86
CA ALA A 31 -21.90 -68.28 16.35
C ALA A 31 -21.92 -68.01 14.83
N SER A 32 -22.74 -68.75 14.08
CA SER A 32 -22.90 -68.51 12.63
C SER A 32 -23.54 -67.15 12.34
N LEU A 33 -24.57 -66.76 13.10
CA LEU A 33 -25.21 -65.46 12.98
C LEU A 33 -24.22 -64.34 13.31
N PHE A 34 -23.46 -64.47 14.40
CA PHE A 34 -22.41 -63.53 14.77
C PHE A 34 -21.32 -63.42 13.70
N ALA A 35 -20.88 -64.54 13.12
CA ALA A 35 -19.90 -64.54 12.04
C ALA A 35 -20.43 -63.81 10.80
N ILE A 36 -21.69 -64.06 10.41
CA ILE A 36 -22.33 -63.38 9.28
C ILE A 36 -22.43 -61.87 9.53
N THR A 37 -22.90 -61.46 10.71
CA THR A 37 -23.02 -60.03 11.03
C THR A 37 -21.66 -59.34 11.13
N ALA A 38 -20.65 -60.01 11.67
CA ALA A 38 -19.28 -59.49 11.71
C ALA A 38 -18.72 -59.30 10.28
N ILE A 39 -18.92 -60.27 9.39
CA ILE A 39 -18.48 -60.17 7.98
C ILE A 39 -19.22 -59.02 7.27
N LEU A 40 -20.54 -58.91 7.43
CA LEU A 40 -21.32 -57.82 6.84
C LEU A 40 -20.90 -56.45 7.38
N ALA A 41 -20.61 -56.34 8.68
CA ALA A 41 -20.13 -55.12 9.30
C ALA A 41 -18.76 -54.71 8.74
N VAL A 42 -17.82 -55.65 8.62
CA VAL A 42 -16.50 -55.40 8.03
C VAL A 42 -16.63 -54.95 6.56
N LEU A 43 -17.44 -55.64 5.77
CA LEU A 43 -17.64 -55.30 4.36
C LEU A 43 -18.27 -53.91 4.19
N THR A 44 -19.28 -53.59 5.01
CA THR A 44 -19.93 -52.27 5.02
C THR A 44 -18.94 -51.17 5.42
N TYR A 45 -18.12 -51.42 6.45
CA TYR A 45 -17.09 -50.49 6.89
C TYR A 45 -16.06 -50.19 5.78
N PHE A 46 -15.57 -51.22 5.08
CA PHE A 46 -14.62 -51.03 3.98
C PHE A 46 -15.25 -50.28 2.80
N LEU A 47 -16.49 -50.62 2.40
CA LEU A 47 -17.18 -49.91 1.33
C LEU A 47 -17.43 -48.44 1.69
N PHE A 48 -17.90 -48.17 2.92
CA PHE A 48 -18.11 -46.82 3.40
C PHE A 48 -16.81 -46.01 3.43
N ASN A 49 -15.74 -46.57 4.00
CA ASN A 49 -14.45 -45.90 4.07
C ASN A 49 -13.83 -45.66 2.69
N SER A 50 -14.00 -46.61 1.75
CA SER A 50 -13.55 -46.44 0.36
C SER A 50 -14.34 -45.35 -0.37
N PHE A 51 -15.66 -45.29 -0.16
CA PHE A 51 -16.52 -44.28 -0.76
C PHE A 51 -16.18 -42.88 -0.22
N GLU A 52 -16.05 -42.73 1.09
CA GLU A 52 -15.65 -41.47 1.71
C GLU A 52 -14.25 -41.02 1.27
N SER A 53 -13.29 -41.94 1.18
CA SER A 53 -11.97 -41.64 0.64
C SER A 53 -12.03 -41.16 -0.82
N HIS A 54 -12.90 -41.76 -1.64
CA HIS A 54 -13.05 -41.36 -3.04
C HIS A 54 -13.72 -39.98 -3.16
N ARG A 55 -14.74 -39.69 -2.33
CA ARG A 55 -15.37 -38.37 -2.28
C ARG A 55 -14.38 -37.28 -1.89
N GLN A 56 -13.52 -37.53 -0.90
CA GLN A 56 -12.45 -36.60 -0.51
C GLN A 56 -11.45 -36.33 -1.64
N ASP A 57 -11.04 -37.36 -2.38
CA ASP A 57 -10.16 -37.20 -3.54
C ASP A 57 -10.83 -36.38 -4.67
N LEU A 58 -12.13 -36.60 -4.92
CA LEU A 58 -12.89 -35.81 -5.90
C LEU A 58 -13.04 -34.35 -5.46
N ALA A 59 -13.42 -34.11 -4.21
CA ALA A 59 -13.50 -32.77 -3.62
C ALA A 59 -12.18 -32.02 -3.81
N GLN A 60 -11.05 -32.63 -3.41
CA GLN A 60 -9.74 -32.02 -3.53
C GLN A 60 -9.36 -31.73 -4.99
N ARG A 61 -9.67 -32.64 -5.92
CA ARG A 61 -9.40 -32.42 -7.35
C ARG A 61 -10.21 -31.24 -7.91
N TRP A 62 -11.47 -31.12 -7.51
CA TRP A 62 -12.32 -30.02 -7.92
C TRP A 62 -11.87 -28.69 -7.30
N LEU A 63 -11.50 -28.68 -6.02
CA LEU A 63 -10.88 -27.54 -5.35
C LEU A 63 -9.63 -27.05 -6.09
N LEU A 64 -8.69 -27.97 -6.37
CA LEU A 64 -7.46 -27.65 -7.11
C LEU A 64 -7.74 -27.14 -8.53
N ARG A 65 -8.77 -27.66 -9.21
CA ARG A 65 -9.21 -27.13 -10.51
C ARG A 65 -9.74 -25.70 -10.38
N GLY A 66 -10.51 -25.43 -9.34
CA GLY A 66 -11.01 -24.09 -9.01
C GLY A 66 -9.87 -23.09 -8.78
N GLN A 67 -8.94 -23.45 -7.90
CA GLN A 67 -7.72 -22.66 -7.63
C GLN A 67 -6.89 -22.41 -8.90
N ALA A 68 -6.72 -23.44 -9.74
CA ALA A 68 -5.99 -23.31 -10.99
C ALA A 68 -6.73 -22.42 -12.00
N ALA A 69 -8.06 -22.48 -12.05
CA ALA A 69 -8.88 -21.59 -12.88
C ALA A 69 -8.78 -20.13 -12.41
N MET A 70 -8.79 -19.88 -11.10
CA MET A 70 -8.54 -18.54 -10.54
C MET A 70 -7.17 -18.00 -10.92
N LYS A 71 -6.11 -18.81 -10.79
CA LYS A 71 -4.74 -18.41 -11.17
C LYS A 71 -4.60 -18.09 -12.66
N ARG A 72 -5.43 -18.69 -13.53
CA ARG A 72 -5.47 -18.39 -14.97
C ARG A 72 -6.42 -17.24 -15.34
N GLY A 73 -7.04 -16.56 -14.37
CA GLY A 73 -7.98 -15.48 -14.64
C GLY A 73 -9.31 -15.96 -15.25
N SER A 74 -9.73 -17.19 -14.97
CA SER A 74 -10.99 -17.78 -15.43
C SER A 74 -11.97 -17.98 -14.25
N PRO A 75 -12.52 -16.90 -13.67
CA PRO A 75 -13.28 -16.97 -12.43
C PRO A 75 -14.58 -17.75 -12.55
N GLU A 76 -15.28 -17.69 -13.69
CA GLU A 76 -16.50 -18.49 -13.92
C GLU A 76 -16.26 -20.00 -13.89
N GLN A 77 -15.14 -20.45 -14.47
CA GLN A 77 -14.75 -21.86 -14.38
C GLN A 77 -14.38 -22.25 -12.95
N ALA A 78 -13.80 -21.32 -12.19
CA ALA A 78 -13.50 -21.54 -10.79
C ALA A 78 -14.78 -21.71 -9.97
N VAL A 79 -15.79 -20.85 -10.17
CA VAL A 79 -17.10 -20.96 -9.51
C VAL A 79 -17.71 -22.35 -9.75
N GLN A 80 -17.73 -22.83 -10.99
CA GLN A 80 -18.26 -24.15 -11.32
C GLN A 80 -17.49 -25.27 -10.60
N ALA A 81 -16.16 -25.24 -10.65
CA ALA A 81 -15.31 -26.25 -10.02
C ALA A 81 -15.44 -26.24 -8.49
N LEU A 82 -15.54 -25.07 -7.86
CA LEU A 82 -15.65 -24.92 -6.41
C LEU A 82 -17.03 -25.32 -5.89
N ARG A 83 -18.11 -25.06 -6.65
CA ARG A 83 -19.44 -25.62 -6.35
C ARG A 83 -19.42 -27.15 -6.39
N SER A 84 -18.76 -27.74 -7.39
CA SER A 84 -18.58 -29.19 -7.44
C SER A 84 -17.75 -29.70 -6.25
N ALA A 85 -16.72 -28.97 -5.82
CA ALA A 85 -15.95 -29.35 -4.63
C ALA A 85 -16.84 -29.43 -3.38
N LEU A 86 -17.66 -28.40 -3.13
CA LEU A 86 -18.58 -28.37 -1.99
C LEU A 86 -19.60 -29.52 -2.00
N GLU A 87 -20.12 -29.90 -3.17
CA GLU A 87 -21.04 -31.04 -3.32
C GLU A 87 -20.38 -32.35 -2.86
N TYR A 88 -19.10 -32.55 -3.16
CA TYR A 88 -18.36 -33.74 -2.69
C TYR A 88 -17.93 -33.64 -1.21
N GLU A 89 -17.87 -32.44 -0.64
CA GLU A 89 -17.53 -32.19 0.77
C GLU A 89 -18.71 -32.34 1.74
N GLU A 90 -19.94 -32.49 1.25
CA GLU A 90 -21.13 -32.64 2.12
C GLU A 90 -20.96 -33.76 3.16
N GLY A 91 -21.08 -33.41 4.45
CA GLY A 91 -20.94 -34.33 5.59
C GLY A 91 -19.50 -34.49 6.10
N GLN A 92 -18.53 -33.75 5.55
CA GLN A 92 -17.14 -33.74 6.01
C GLN A 92 -16.89 -32.69 7.12
N ARG A 93 -15.61 -32.47 7.48
CA ARG A 93 -15.23 -31.52 8.54
C ARG A 93 -15.60 -30.09 8.11
N ALA A 94 -16.37 -29.40 8.95
CA ALA A 94 -16.82 -28.03 8.73
C ALA A 94 -15.70 -27.01 8.49
N GLU A 95 -14.46 -27.30 8.88
CA GLU A 95 -13.30 -26.43 8.60
C GLU A 95 -12.88 -26.45 7.13
N MET A 96 -12.75 -27.63 6.52
CA MET A 96 -12.38 -27.75 5.09
C MET A 96 -13.46 -27.14 4.20
N GLN A 97 -14.73 -27.42 4.51
CA GLN A 97 -15.85 -26.86 3.79
C GLN A 97 -15.84 -25.31 3.82
N ARG A 98 -15.50 -24.70 4.96
CA ARG A 98 -15.39 -23.24 5.07
C ARG A 98 -14.26 -22.67 4.23
N GLU A 99 -13.12 -23.35 4.13
CA GLU A 99 -12.03 -22.92 3.23
C GLU A 99 -12.50 -22.92 1.77
N THR A 100 -13.18 -23.98 1.32
CA THR A 100 -13.76 -24.07 -0.02
C THR A 100 -14.86 -23.01 -0.26
N GLU A 101 -15.69 -22.71 0.74
CA GLU A 101 -16.70 -21.64 0.68
C GLU A 101 -16.04 -20.25 0.55
N ILE A 102 -14.94 -19.98 1.26
CA ILE A 102 -14.18 -18.72 1.10
C ILE A 102 -13.61 -18.61 -0.32
N GLU A 103 -13.07 -19.70 -0.87
CA GLU A 103 -12.58 -19.71 -2.25
C GLU A 103 -13.70 -19.51 -3.26
N LEU A 104 -14.87 -20.15 -3.07
CA LEU A 104 -16.04 -19.96 -3.91
C LEU A 104 -16.52 -18.51 -3.87
N ALA A 105 -16.67 -17.92 -2.68
CA ALA A 105 -17.07 -16.53 -2.52
C ALA A 105 -16.07 -15.57 -3.20
N THR A 106 -14.78 -15.88 -3.10
CA THR A 106 -13.72 -15.12 -3.79
C THR A 106 -13.82 -15.25 -5.32
N ALA A 107 -14.12 -16.44 -5.83
CA ALA A 107 -14.32 -16.68 -7.25
C ALA A 107 -15.59 -15.99 -7.78
N LEU A 108 -16.68 -16.01 -7.01
CA LEU A 108 -17.92 -15.29 -7.32
C LEU A 108 -17.68 -13.78 -7.43
N ALA A 109 -16.96 -13.19 -6.47
CA ALA A 109 -16.59 -11.78 -6.51
C ALA A 109 -15.74 -11.45 -7.75
N ALA A 110 -14.77 -12.30 -8.09
CA ALA A 110 -13.93 -12.13 -9.28
C ALA A 110 -14.69 -12.32 -10.60
N ALA A 111 -15.74 -13.15 -10.62
CA ALA A 111 -16.64 -13.34 -11.76
C ALA A 111 -17.67 -12.21 -11.90
N GLY A 112 -17.80 -11.33 -10.90
CA GLY A 112 -18.77 -10.25 -10.89
C GLY A 112 -20.14 -10.63 -10.33
N HIS A 113 -20.28 -11.82 -9.74
CA HIS A 113 -21.48 -12.28 -9.01
C HIS A 113 -21.51 -11.67 -7.60
N ASP A 114 -21.46 -10.35 -7.51
CA ASP A 114 -21.19 -9.61 -6.27
C ASP A 114 -22.22 -9.90 -5.18
N THR A 115 -23.51 -9.99 -5.53
CA THR A 115 -24.59 -10.25 -4.58
C THR A 115 -24.47 -11.63 -3.93
N GLU A 116 -24.10 -12.63 -4.73
CA GLU A 116 -23.91 -14.00 -4.25
C GLU A 116 -22.65 -14.07 -3.38
N ALA A 117 -21.56 -13.45 -3.82
CA ALA A 117 -20.32 -13.37 -3.06
C ALA A 117 -20.53 -12.72 -1.68
N ILE A 118 -21.26 -11.59 -1.62
CA ILE A 118 -21.57 -10.91 -0.35
C ILE A 118 -22.39 -11.82 0.57
N ALA A 119 -23.38 -12.54 0.04
CA ALA A 119 -24.18 -13.46 0.83
C ALA A 119 -23.30 -14.56 1.47
N TYR A 120 -22.46 -15.21 0.66
CA TYR A 120 -21.49 -16.20 1.17
C TYR A 120 -20.55 -15.60 2.22
N PHE A 121 -19.94 -14.44 1.93
CA PHE A 121 -19.01 -13.81 2.88
C PHE A 121 -19.68 -13.41 4.19
N ASN A 122 -20.93 -12.93 4.17
CA ASN A 122 -21.66 -12.59 5.39
C ASN A 122 -21.93 -13.84 6.24
N THR A 123 -22.36 -14.94 5.64
CA THR A 123 -22.54 -16.22 6.36
C THR A 123 -21.22 -16.73 6.94
N LEU A 124 -20.12 -16.65 6.18
CA LEU A 124 -18.80 -17.02 6.67
C LEU A 124 -18.33 -16.10 7.80
N LEU A 125 -18.65 -14.81 7.73
CA LEU A 125 -18.31 -13.83 8.75
C LEU A 125 -19.08 -14.06 10.07
N GLU A 126 -20.32 -14.56 10.03
CA GLU A 126 -21.06 -14.94 11.25
C GLU A 126 -20.33 -16.05 12.02
N ALA A 127 -19.70 -16.98 11.31
CA ALA A 127 -18.90 -18.05 11.91
C ALA A 127 -17.50 -17.58 12.35
N GLU A 128 -16.87 -16.69 11.58
CA GLU A 128 -15.52 -16.18 11.86
C GLU A 128 -15.44 -14.64 11.76
N PRO A 129 -16.00 -13.88 12.74
CA PRO A 129 -16.09 -12.42 12.65
C PRO A 129 -14.74 -11.70 12.53
N GLY A 130 -13.69 -12.33 13.05
CA GLY A 130 -12.33 -11.81 13.04
C GLY A 130 -11.51 -12.17 11.80
N ASN A 131 -12.03 -12.91 10.82
CA ASN A 131 -11.23 -13.37 9.69
C ASN A 131 -10.86 -12.19 8.76
N GLY A 132 -9.57 -11.88 8.65
CA GLY A 132 -9.08 -10.74 7.90
C GLY A 132 -9.28 -10.86 6.39
N LEU A 133 -9.25 -12.08 5.83
CA LEU A 133 -9.48 -12.31 4.40
C LEU A 133 -10.93 -12.01 4.02
N ILE A 134 -11.89 -12.49 4.82
CA ILE A 134 -13.32 -12.23 4.59
C ILE A 134 -13.60 -10.73 4.62
N ASN A 135 -13.10 -10.04 5.66
CA ASN A 135 -13.25 -8.60 5.79
C ASN A 135 -12.60 -7.83 4.62
N LEU A 136 -11.44 -8.27 4.12
CA LEU A 136 -10.81 -7.67 2.93
C LEU A 136 -11.68 -7.84 1.68
N GLN A 137 -12.27 -9.02 1.47
CA GLN A 137 -13.13 -9.24 0.30
C GLN A 137 -14.41 -8.41 0.37
N LEU A 138 -15.02 -8.29 1.56
CA LEU A 138 -16.15 -7.40 1.79
C LEU A 138 -15.76 -5.93 1.54
N ALA A 139 -14.56 -5.50 1.94
CA ALA A 139 -14.07 -4.16 1.66
C ALA A 139 -14.00 -3.89 0.15
N ARG A 140 -13.41 -4.81 -0.63
CA ARG A 140 -13.31 -4.72 -2.10
C ARG A 140 -14.68 -4.67 -2.78
N LEU A 141 -15.63 -5.49 -2.33
CA LEU A 141 -17.00 -5.49 -2.84
C LEU A 141 -17.71 -4.18 -2.50
N ALA A 142 -17.53 -3.65 -1.29
CA ALA A 142 -18.08 -2.35 -0.90
C ALA A 142 -17.47 -1.19 -1.71
N VAL A 143 -16.17 -1.22 -2.02
CA VAL A 143 -15.52 -0.27 -2.95
C VAL A 143 -16.20 -0.32 -4.31
N LYS A 144 -16.42 -1.52 -4.87
CA LYS A 144 -17.06 -1.71 -6.19
C LYS A 144 -18.50 -1.17 -6.21
N GLN A 145 -19.21 -1.28 -5.10
CA GLN A 145 -20.58 -0.77 -4.95
C GLN A 145 -20.66 0.72 -4.60
N GLY A 146 -19.53 1.38 -4.36
CA GLY A 146 -19.49 2.78 -3.91
C GLY A 146 -19.94 2.98 -2.45
N HIS A 147 -20.01 1.91 -1.65
CA HIS A 147 -20.37 1.97 -0.24
C HIS A 147 -19.15 2.34 0.62
N GLU A 148 -18.78 3.62 0.58
CA GLU A 148 -17.52 4.13 1.15
C GLU A 148 -17.33 3.81 2.64
N ALA A 149 -18.31 4.14 3.49
CA ALA A 149 -18.20 3.93 4.93
C ALA A 149 -17.99 2.44 5.26
N LEU A 150 -18.73 1.57 4.57
CA LEU A 150 -18.61 0.12 4.73
C LEU A 150 -17.24 -0.38 4.23
N ALA A 151 -16.76 0.12 3.09
CA ALA A 151 -15.46 -0.27 2.55
C ALA A 151 -14.33 0.02 3.55
N ILE A 152 -14.30 1.24 4.09
CA ILE A 152 -13.29 1.68 5.06
C ILE A 152 -13.39 0.84 6.34
N GLU A 153 -14.60 0.64 6.88
CA GLU A 153 -14.82 -0.15 8.08
C GLU A 153 -14.36 -1.61 7.88
N SER A 154 -14.69 -2.21 6.73
CA SER A 154 -14.25 -3.56 6.38
C SER A 154 -12.73 -3.66 6.19
N TYR A 155 -12.07 -2.65 5.61
CA TYR A 155 -10.60 -2.60 5.57
C TYR A 155 -9.99 -2.55 6.98
N GLN A 156 -10.56 -1.75 7.88
CA GLN A 156 -10.10 -1.66 9.27
C GLN A 156 -10.26 -2.99 10.00
N ARG A 157 -11.43 -3.64 9.88
CA ARG A 157 -11.65 -5.00 10.40
C ARG A 157 -10.66 -6.01 9.81
N ALA A 158 -10.29 -5.88 8.54
CA ALA A 158 -9.28 -6.74 7.92
C ALA A 158 -7.88 -6.53 8.49
N LEU A 159 -7.52 -5.28 8.85
CA LEU A 159 -6.26 -4.95 9.50
C LEU A 159 -6.18 -5.52 10.93
N ASP A 160 -7.29 -5.44 11.67
CA ASP A 160 -7.38 -5.95 13.05
C ASP A 160 -7.61 -7.47 13.13
N GLY A 161 -8.02 -8.08 12.00
CA GLY A 161 -8.40 -9.49 11.93
C GLY A 161 -7.26 -10.50 12.04
N THR A 162 -7.66 -11.77 12.18
CA THR A 162 -6.80 -12.95 12.12
C THR A 162 -6.49 -13.31 10.67
N TRP A 163 -5.27 -13.81 10.44
CA TRP A 163 -4.80 -14.16 9.10
C TRP A 163 -4.08 -15.49 9.12
N HIS A 164 -4.39 -16.34 8.15
CA HIS A 164 -3.65 -17.58 7.89
C HIS A 164 -2.35 -17.30 7.12
N GLY A 165 -1.26 -17.96 7.53
CA GLY A 165 0.08 -17.75 6.96
C GLY A 165 0.76 -16.48 7.47
N ASP A 166 1.43 -15.74 6.59
CA ASP A 166 2.13 -14.50 6.98
C ASP A 166 1.15 -13.33 7.15
N GLY A 167 0.55 -13.25 8.33
CA GLY A 167 -0.38 -12.18 8.69
C GLY A 167 0.25 -10.78 8.70
N TYR A 168 1.58 -10.65 8.79
CA TYR A 168 2.24 -9.36 8.73
C TYR A 168 2.25 -8.82 7.30
N LEU A 169 2.71 -9.62 6.34
CA LEU A 169 2.68 -9.24 4.92
C LEU A 169 1.26 -9.01 4.41
N ARG A 170 0.29 -9.82 4.85
CA ARG A 170 -1.12 -9.63 4.48
C ARG A 170 -1.66 -8.29 4.99
N ARG A 171 -1.43 -7.93 6.26
CA ARG A 171 -1.86 -6.62 6.79
C ARG A 171 -1.17 -5.47 6.09
N LEU A 172 0.12 -5.59 5.74
CA LEU A 172 0.80 -4.59 4.93
C LEU A 172 0.12 -4.41 3.57
N SER A 173 -0.23 -5.51 2.89
CA SER A 173 -0.93 -5.44 1.59
C SER A 173 -2.31 -4.76 1.71
N VAL A 174 -3.07 -5.09 2.75
CA VAL A 174 -4.38 -4.47 3.05
C VAL A 174 -4.20 -2.97 3.31
N ARG A 175 -3.19 -2.58 4.09
CA ARG A 175 -2.92 -1.18 4.42
C ARG A 175 -2.56 -0.37 3.19
N LEU A 176 -1.76 -0.94 2.28
CA LEU A 176 -1.42 -0.30 1.01
C LEU A 176 -2.65 -0.16 0.10
N GLU A 177 -3.52 -1.16 0.07
CA GLU A 177 -4.77 -1.11 -0.70
C GLU A 177 -5.74 -0.06 -0.14
N LEU A 178 -5.91 0.00 1.18
CA LEU A 178 -6.69 1.06 1.84
C LEU A 178 -6.12 2.45 1.56
N ALA A 179 -4.80 2.63 1.68
CA ALA A 179 -4.16 3.91 1.39
C ALA A 179 -4.39 4.35 -0.06
N GLN A 180 -4.30 3.42 -1.03
CA GLN A 180 -4.60 3.69 -2.44
C GLN A 180 -6.07 4.07 -2.66
N TYR A 181 -7.00 3.39 -1.98
CA TYR A 181 -8.42 3.74 -2.04
C TYR A 181 -8.69 5.15 -1.48
N LEU A 182 -8.05 5.50 -0.35
CA LEU A 182 -8.14 6.84 0.25
C LEU A 182 -7.54 7.91 -0.67
N LEU A 183 -6.43 7.64 -1.35
CA LEU A 183 -5.84 8.55 -2.34
C LEU A 183 -6.77 8.77 -3.54
N TYR A 184 -7.39 7.71 -4.06
CA TYR A 184 -8.41 7.82 -5.11
C TYR A 184 -9.61 8.69 -4.67
N ARG A 185 -9.90 8.70 -3.37
CA ARG A 185 -10.93 9.54 -2.74
C ARG A 185 -10.47 10.96 -2.40
N HIS A 186 -9.21 11.30 -2.67
CA HIS A 186 -8.56 12.55 -2.27
C HIS A 186 -8.48 12.76 -0.74
N GLU A 187 -8.57 11.69 0.04
CA GLU A 187 -8.43 11.70 1.51
C GLU A 187 -6.96 11.61 1.93
N ASN A 188 -6.14 12.54 1.42
CA ASN A 188 -4.68 12.53 1.53
C ASN A 188 -4.19 12.40 2.99
N SER A 189 -4.82 13.10 3.93
CA SER A 189 -4.44 13.04 5.36
C SER A 189 -4.63 11.65 5.97
N ARG A 190 -5.68 10.92 5.60
CA ARG A 190 -5.93 9.57 6.12
C ARG A 190 -5.02 8.56 5.44
N ALA A 191 -4.86 8.67 4.12
CA ALA A 191 -3.90 7.87 3.37
C ALA A 191 -2.49 7.98 3.96
N ARG A 192 -2.05 9.20 4.29
CA ARG A 192 -0.76 9.47 4.94
C ARG A 192 -0.60 8.72 6.26
N GLY A 193 -1.61 8.73 7.12
CA GLY A 193 -1.58 8.00 8.40
C GLY A 193 -1.36 6.49 8.21
N GLU A 194 -2.08 5.89 7.27
CA GLU A 194 -1.89 4.49 6.90
C GLU A 194 -0.48 4.24 6.33
N LEU A 195 0.02 5.11 5.46
CA LEU A 195 1.33 4.95 4.83
C LEU A 195 2.51 5.11 5.80
N ILE A 196 2.41 6.01 6.79
CA ILE A 196 3.42 6.13 7.86
C ILE A 196 3.45 4.84 8.69
N THR A 197 2.27 4.30 9.02
CA THR A 197 2.16 3.03 9.77
C THR A 197 2.68 1.85 8.92
N ALA A 198 2.47 1.87 7.60
CA ALA A 198 3.04 0.91 6.66
C ALA A 198 4.57 1.02 6.62
N ALA A 199 5.13 2.23 6.53
CA ALA A 199 6.56 2.47 6.49
C ALA A 199 7.30 1.96 7.74
N GLY A 200 6.71 2.17 8.93
CA GLY A 200 7.28 1.69 10.19
C GLY A 200 7.26 0.16 10.33
N ASN A 201 6.34 -0.50 9.63
CA ASN A 201 6.14 -1.95 9.65
C ASN A 201 6.41 -2.58 8.27
N ALA A 202 7.29 -2.00 7.46
CA ALA A 202 7.65 -2.60 6.18
C ALA A 202 8.85 -3.55 6.37
N PRO A 203 8.90 -4.70 5.67
CA PRO A 203 10.11 -5.51 5.61
C PRO A 203 11.27 -4.70 5.04
N ASP A 204 12.50 -5.16 5.26
CA ASP A 204 13.69 -4.55 4.65
C ASP A 204 13.85 -4.93 3.17
N ASP A 205 12.81 -4.69 2.39
CA ASP A 205 12.74 -4.89 0.96
C ASP A 205 12.68 -3.52 0.25
N PRO A 206 13.65 -3.19 -0.61
CA PRO A 206 13.68 -1.92 -1.34
C PRO A 206 12.41 -1.67 -2.18
N ALA A 207 11.86 -2.68 -2.84
CA ALA A 207 10.70 -2.51 -3.72
C ALA A 207 9.46 -2.06 -2.94
N THR A 208 9.20 -2.70 -1.80
CA THR A 208 8.10 -2.33 -0.88
C THR A 208 8.29 -0.91 -0.32
N LYS A 209 9.51 -0.56 0.09
CA LYS A 209 9.82 0.78 0.61
C LYS A 209 9.65 1.87 -0.44
N LEU A 210 10.10 1.63 -1.69
CA LEU A 210 9.89 2.55 -2.81
C LEU A 210 8.40 2.75 -3.11
N ARG A 211 7.60 1.67 -3.09
CA ARG A 211 6.14 1.77 -3.28
C ARG A 211 5.49 2.64 -2.20
N ILE A 212 5.88 2.48 -0.93
CA ILE A 212 5.37 3.30 0.18
C ILE A 212 5.78 4.77 -0.01
N ALA A 213 7.04 5.04 -0.38
CA ALA A 213 7.52 6.39 -0.62
C ALA A 213 6.77 7.11 -1.75
N GLY A 214 6.52 6.42 -2.87
CA GLY A 214 5.73 6.97 -3.98
C GLY A 214 4.29 7.28 -3.60
N LEU A 215 3.66 6.44 -2.76
CA LEU A 215 2.33 6.72 -2.23
C LEU A 215 2.32 7.89 -1.22
N LEU A 216 3.40 8.08 -0.45
CA LEU A 216 3.54 9.24 0.44
C LEU A 216 3.68 10.55 -0.35
N GLU A 217 4.38 10.55 -1.49
CA GLU A 217 4.40 11.70 -2.41
C GLU A 217 2.97 12.04 -2.89
N GLN A 218 2.19 11.02 -3.31
CA GLN A 218 0.80 11.21 -3.71
C GLN A 218 -0.10 11.68 -2.55
N ALA A 219 0.22 11.30 -1.31
CA ALA A 219 -0.46 11.75 -0.10
C ALA A 219 -0.01 13.13 0.40
N GLU A 220 0.74 13.89 -0.42
CA GLU A 220 1.30 15.21 -0.11
C GLU A 220 2.20 15.21 1.14
N ASP A 221 2.96 14.13 1.35
CA ASP A 221 3.96 14.00 2.42
C ASP A 221 5.39 13.81 1.84
N PRO A 222 5.96 14.86 1.23
CA PRO A 222 7.31 14.79 0.66
C PRO A 222 8.40 14.58 1.72
N ILE A 223 8.14 14.93 2.99
CA ILE A 223 9.11 14.77 4.09
C ILE A 223 9.29 13.29 4.39
N SER A 224 8.19 12.56 4.60
CA SER A 224 8.27 11.14 4.93
C SER A 224 8.72 10.30 3.73
N ALA A 225 8.31 10.68 2.51
CA ALA A 225 8.82 10.08 1.27
C ALA A 225 10.34 10.27 1.14
N TYR A 226 10.83 11.50 1.34
CA TYR A 226 12.26 11.84 1.30
C TYR A 226 13.09 10.96 2.24
N GLU A 227 12.65 10.76 3.49
CA GLU A 227 13.42 9.96 4.45
C GLU A 227 13.51 8.47 4.07
N ILE A 228 12.54 7.94 3.32
CA ILE A 228 12.63 6.57 2.78
C ILE A 228 13.62 6.53 1.61
N TYR A 229 13.46 7.43 0.62
CA TYR A 229 14.35 7.50 -0.54
C TYR A 229 15.81 7.75 -0.14
N ARG A 230 16.04 8.70 0.77
CA ARG A 230 17.34 9.00 1.35
C ARG A 230 17.97 7.75 1.94
N ARG A 231 17.27 7.00 2.79
CA ARG A 231 17.81 5.77 3.40
C ARG A 231 18.20 4.73 2.35
N LEU A 232 17.36 4.52 1.33
CA LEU A 232 17.67 3.57 0.25
C LEU A 232 18.84 4.03 -0.62
N SER A 233 19.02 5.35 -0.80
CA SER A 233 20.11 5.94 -1.58
C SER A 233 21.51 5.76 -0.95
N LEU A 234 21.56 5.38 0.33
CA LEU A 234 22.79 5.10 1.08
C LEU A 234 23.28 3.67 0.92
N ASN A 235 22.48 2.78 0.32
CA ASN A 235 22.89 1.40 0.06
C ASN A 235 24.09 1.36 -0.90
N ARG A 236 24.91 0.29 -0.81
CA ARG A 236 26.08 0.10 -1.70
C ARG A 236 25.70 0.13 -3.18
N HIS A 237 24.54 -0.42 -3.51
CA HIS A 237 23.93 -0.38 -4.83
C HIS A 237 22.51 0.14 -4.68
N PRO A 238 22.31 1.48 -4.65
CA PRO A 238 21.00 2.05 -4.46
C PRO A 238 20.12 1.75 -5.69
N PRO A 239 18.82 1.50 -5.51
CA PRO A 239 17.87 1.53 -6.63
C PRO A 239 17.88 2.91 -7.27
N LEU A 240 17.82 2.98 -8.61
CA LEU A 240 17.80 4.26 -9.34
C LEU A 240 16.63 5.15 -8.87
N GLU A 241 15.47 4.52 -8.66
CA GLU A 241 14.25 5.16 -8.20
C GLU A 241 14.43 5.85 -6.83
N SER A 242 15.36 5.38 -6.00
CA SER A 242 15.66 6.03 -4.72
C SER A 242 16.45 7.32 -4.88
N LEU A 243 17.33 7.42 -5.90
CA LEU A 243 18.06 8.64 -6.21
C LEU A 243 17.12 9.66 -6.86
N GLU A 244 16.31 9.24 -7.81
CA GLU A 244 15.30 10.08 -8.47
C GLU A 244 14.28 10.60 -7.46
N GLY A 245 13.72 9.70 -6.65
CA GLY A 245 12.77 10.05 -5.59
C GLY A 245 13.37 11.00 -4.55
N ALA A 246 14.60 10.77 -4.08
CA ALA A 246 15.28 11.68 -3.16
C ALA A 246 15.53 13.05 -3.80
N GLY A 247 15.91 13.10 -5.08
CA GLY A 247 16.10 14.33 -5.84
C GLY A 247 14.81 15.14 -6.01
N ARG A 248 13.73 14.49 -6.45
CA ARG A 248 12.42 15.14 -6.65
C ARG A 248 11.78 15.60 -5.33
N THR A 249 11.82 14.77 -4.29
CA THR A 249 11.28 15.14 -2.98
C THR A 249 12.11 16.24 -2.31
N SER A 250 13.44 16.22 -2.43
CA SER A 250 14.28 17.32 -1.95
C SER A 250 13.98 18.63 -2.70
N ALA A 251 13.71 18.59 -4.00
CA ALA A 251 13.32 19.78 -4.77
C ALA A 251 11.99 20.36 -4.26
N THR A 252 11.01 19.50 -4.01
CA THR A 252 9.71 19.87 -3.43
C THR A 252 9.86 20.51 -2.05
N LEU A 253 10.82 20.03 -1.26
CA LEU A 253 11.18 20.60 0.05
C LEU A 253 12.07 21.85 -0.04
N GLY A 254 12.43 22.30 -1.25
CA GLY A 254 13.30 23.45 -1.49
C GLY A 254 14.78 23.19 -1.22
N ARG A 255 15.22 21.94 -1.07
CA ARG A 255 16.61 21.55 -0.72
C ARG A 255 17.47 21.31 -1.95
N TYR A 256 17.73 22.38 -2.71
CA TYR A 256 18.33 22.28 -4.05
C TYR A 256 19.77 21.76 -4.09
N LEU A 257 20.56 21.94 -3.03
CA LEU A 257 21.89 21.31 -2.94
C LEU A 257 21.77 19.78 -2.98
N LEU A 258 20.83 19.22 -2.23
CA LEU A 258 20.56 17.78 -2.23
C LEU A 258 19.96 17.33 -3.55
N THR A 259 19.02 18.09 -4.11
CA THR A 259 18.46 17.83 -5.44
C THR A 259 19.57 17.67 -6.48
N LYS A 260 20.50 18.63 -6.52
CA LYS A 260 21.67 18.56 -7.42
C LYS A 260 22.48 17.30 -7.16
N GLN A 261 22.80 16.99 -5.90
CA GLN A 261 23.59 15.81 -5.55
C GLN A 261 22.93 14.50 -5.97
N TYR A 262 21.65 14.29 -5.63
CA TYR A 262 20.93 13.06 -5.95
C TYR A 262 20.69 12.89 -7.45
N LEU A 263 20.25 13.94 -8.15
CA LEU A 263 19.98 13.86 -9.58
C LEU A 263 21.27 13.75 -10.41
N THR A 264 22.38 14.34 -9.96
CA THR A 264 23.69 14.09 -10.60
C THR A 264 24.10 12.61 -10.45
N ARG A 265 23.86 11.99 -9.28
CA ARG A 265 24.10 10.55 -9.09
C ARG A 265 23.18 9.71 -9.97
N ALA A 266 21.90 10.08 -10.09
CA ALA A 266 20.95 9.40 -10.96
C ALA A 266 21.35 9.46 -12.44
N LEU A 267 21.77 10.64 -12.94
CA LEU A 267 22.27 10.80 -14.32
C LEU A 267 23.52 9.97 -14.63
N ASN A 268 24.33 9.67 -13.61
CA ASN A 268 25.52 8.85 -13.76
C ASN A 268 25.23 7.34 -13.59
N ASP A 269 24.00 6.95 -13.25
CA ASP A 269 23.62 5.54 -13.11
C ASP A 269 23.37 4.94 -14.50
N PRO A 270 24.07 3.86 -14.91
CA PRO A 270 23.90 3.24 -16.22
C PRO A 270 22.47 2.78 -16.51
N LYS A 271 21.68 2.45 -15.47
CA LYS A 271 20.29 1.99 -15.63
C LYS A 271 19.37 3.09 -16.16
N LEU A 272 19.75 4.36 -16.02
CA LEU A 272 18.94 5.46 -16.54
C LEU A 272 18.90 5.44 -18.07
N GLU A 273 19.97 5.00 -18.73
CA GLU A 273 20.03 4.90 -20.19
C GLU A 273 19.02 3.87 -20.75
N GLU A 274 18.65 2.88 -19.95
CA GLU A 274 17.64 1.86 -20.31
C GLU A 274 16.21 2.41 -20.27
N ARG A 275 15.98 3.57 -19.63
CA ARG A 275 14.64 4.19 -19.49
C ARG A 275 14.20 4.94 -20.75
N PRO A 276 12.88 5.16 -20.94
CA PRO A 276 12.38 6.02 -22.01
C PRO A 276 12.99 7.43 -21.98
N ALA A 277 13.14 8.05 -23.16
CA ALA A 277 13.74 9.39 -23.27
C ALA A 277 13.03 10.43 -22.39
N ALA A 278 11.70 10.36 -22.27
CA ALA A 278 10.91 11.27 -21.45
C ALA A 278 11.30 11.21 -19.97
N GLU A 279 11.52 10.02 -19.40
CA GLU A 279 11.94 9.85 -18.00
C GLU A 279 13.36 10.42 -17.79
N ARG A 280 14.26 10.19 -18.75
CA ARG A 280 15.62 10.77 -18.71
C ARG A 280 15.60 12.30 -18.80
N ASP A 281 14.72 12.85 -19.63
CA ASP A 281 14.53 14.29 -19.79
C ASP A 281 13.99 14.92 -18.51
N GLU A 282 13.08 14.25 -17.80
CA GLU A 282 12.57 14.72 -16.52
C GLU A 282 13.71 14.88 -15.49
N VAL A 283 14.58 13.88 -15.35
CA VAL A 283 15.75 13.95 -14.45
C VAL A 283 16.72 15.07 -14.86
N ARG A 284 16.99 15.21 -16.16
CA ARG A 284 17.88 16.26 -16.70
C ARG A 284 17.31 17.66 -16.44
N ASN A 285 16.03 17.86 -16.70
CA ASN A 285 15.36 19.14 -16.52
C ASN A 285 15.29 19.50 -15.03
N ALA A 286 14.92 18.56 -14.16
CA ALA A 286 14.89 18.79 -12.72
C ALA A 286 16.29 19.13 -12.15
N LEU A 287 17.37 18.52 -12.68
CA LEU A 287 18.73 18.90 -12.32
C LEU A 287 19.08 20.29 -12.84
N ALA A 288 18.72 20.62 -14.08
CA ALA A 288 18.97 21.94 -14.66
C ALA A 288 18.27 23.04 -13.85
N ASP A 289 17.01 22.83 -13.49
CA ASP A 289 16.24 23.74 -12.62
C ASP A 289 16.92 23.93 -11.27
N ALA A 290 17.35 22.84 -10.63
CA ALA A 290 18.07 22.91 -9.36
C ALA A 290 19.40 23.67 -9.49
N VAL A 291 20.13 23.48 -10.59
CA VAL A 291 21.38 24.21 -10.87
C VAL A 291 21.10 25.70 -11.10
N HIS A 292 20.00 26.05 -11.78
CA HIS A 292 19.62 27.44 -12.02
C HIS A 292 19.21 28.14 -10.72
N VAL A 293 18.39 27.49 -9.88
CA VAL A 293 18.07 27.99 -8.54
C VAL A 293 19.35 28.22 -7.72
N LEU A 294 20.27 27.24 -7.75
CA LEU A 294 21.56 27.37 -7.06
C LEU A 294 22.47 28.43 -7.69
N ALA A 295 22.29 28.85 -8.94
CA ALA A 295 23.03 29.94 -9.56
C ALA A 295 22.51 31.31 -9.09
N LEU A 296 21.20 31.43 -8.83
CA LEU A 296 20.57 32.63 -8.31
C LEU A 296 20.76 32.79 -6.80
N TYR A 297 20.83 31.68 -6.05
CA TYR A 297 20.90 31.72 -4.60
C TYR A 297 22.28 32.20 -4.07
N PRO A 298 22.34 33.32 -3.32
CA PRO A 298 23.60 33.88 -2.79
C PRO A 298 24.03 33.18 -1.49
N SER A 299 24.42 31.92 -1.58
CA SER A 299 24.83 31.10 -0.43
C SER A 299 25.94 31.75 0.43
N PRO A 300 25.80 31.77 1.76
CA PRO A 300 26.88 32.12 2.69
C PRO A 300 28.19 31.33 2.52
N GLU A 301 28.13 30.11 1.97
CA GLU A 301 29.32 29.28 1.73
C GLU A 301 30.13 29.73 0.49
N LEU A 302 29.57 30.59 -0.36
CA LEU A 302 30.30 31.16 -1.48
C LEU A 302 31.36 32.15 -1.00
N ASN A 303 32.40 32.31 -1.82
CA ASN A 303 33.29 33.46 -1.65
C ASN A 303 32.51 34.77 -1.85
N THR A 304 32.99 35.83 -1.21
CA THR A 304 32.31 37.15 -1.17
C THR A 304 31.99 37.68 -2.56
N ARG A 305 32.94 37.56 -3.50
CA ARG A 305 32.75 38.02 -4.89
C ARG A 305 31.62 37.30 -5.61
N ALA A 306 31.61 35.97 -5.59
CA ALA A 306 30.58 35.16 -6.23
C ALA A 306 29.20 35.42 -5.62
N ARG A 307 29.14 35.67 -4.30
CA ARG A 307 27.90 36.08 -3.64
C ARG A 307 27.43 37.45 -4.12
N ALA A 308 28.31 38.45 -4.13
CA ALA A 308 28.01 39.79 -4.63
C ALA A 308 27.56 39.81 -6.10
N GLU A 309 28.18 39.00 -6.97
CA GLU A 309 27.78 38.81 -8.37
C GLU A 309 26.33 38.31 -8.49
N ARG A 310 25.94 37.31 -7.69
CA ARG A 310 24.58 36.78 -7.67
C ARG A 310 23.57 37.78 -7.12
N ILE A 311 23.91 38.48 -6.05
CA ILE A 311 23.05 39.52 -5.47
C ILE A 311 22.78 40.62 -6.49
N LEU A 312 23.81 41.08 -7.19
CA LEU A 312 23.67 42.13 -8.21
C LEU A 312 22.81 41.66 -9.39
N HIS A 313 22.99 40.40 -9.83
CA HIS A 313 22.13 39.78 -10.85
C HIS A 313 20.65 39.76 -10.42
N ASN A 314 20.39 39.30 -9.20
CA ASN A 314 19.03 39.23 -8.64
C ASN A 314 18.40 40.62 -8.46
N VAL A 315 19.19 41.61 -8.08
CA VAL A 315 18.76 43.01 -7.98
C VAL A 315 18.30 43.54 -9.34
N ASN A 316 19.04 43.25 -10.41
CA ASN A 316 18.66 43.68 -11.75
C ASN A 316 17.37 42.99 -12.22
N THR A 317 17.25 41.69 -11.94
CA THR A 317 16.07 40.88 -12.26
C THR A 317 14.82 41.43 -11.57
N ALA A 318 14.86 41.61 -10.24
CA ALA A 318 13.74 42.15 -9.49
C ALA A 318 13.36 43.59 -9.87
N ARG A 319 14.34 44.44 -10.23
CA ARG A 319 14.08 45.80 -10.74
C ARG A 319 13.36 45.78 -12.08
N ALA A 320 13.78 44.91 -13.00
CA ALA A 320 13.12 44.74 -14.29
C ALA A 320 11.66 44.31 -14.06
N ARG A 321 11.44 43.29 -13.22
CA ARG A 321 10.10 42.82 -12.87
C ARG A 321 9.22 43.89 -12.24
N LEU A 322 9.74 44.69 -11.31
CA LEU A 322 8.98 45.80 -10.71
C LEU A 322 8.61 46.84 -11.76
N THR A 323 9.51 47.15 -12.68
CA THR A 323 9.28 48.12 -13.76
C THR A 323 8.17 47.62 -14.68
N ASP A 324 8.26 46.38 -15.15
CA ASP A 324 7.25 45.74 -16.00
C ASP A 324 5.89 45.62 -15.30
N CYS A 325 5.91 45.30 -14.01
CA CYS A 325 4.71 45.25 -13.18
C CYS A 325 4.08 46.65 -13.03
N SER A 326 4.87 47.68 -12.78
CA SER A 326 4.39 49.07 -12.60
C SER A 326 3.78 49.66 -13.88
N THR A 327 4.31 49.32 -15.06
CA THR A 327 3.80 49.80 -16.34
C THR A 327 2.47 49.16 -16.73
N ASN A 328 2.22 47.93 -16.27
CA ASN A 328 1.04 47.14 -16.62
C ASN A 328 -0.01 47.05 -15.50
N SER A 329 0.19 47.73 -14.36
CA SER A 329 -0.68 47.62 -13.18
C SER A 329 -1.88 48.54 -13.20
N SER A 330 -2.99 48.08 -12.60
CA SER A 330 -4.19 48.89 -12.35
C SER A 330 -4.02 49.81 -11.14
N THR A 331 -4.82 50.87 -11.05
CA THR A 331 -4.76 51.90 -9.99
C THR A 331 -4.97 51.34 -8.57
N ALA A 332 -5.65 50.21 -8.42
CA ALA A 332 -5.89 49.55 -7.13
C ALA A 332 -4.59 49.04 -6.46
N ASN A 333 -3.59 48.71 -7.26
CA ASN A 333 -2.32 48.12 -6.81
C ASN A 333 -1.22 49.18 -6.54
N GLY A 334 -1.55 50.45 -6.78
CA GLY A 334 -0.64 51.59 -6.67
C GLY A 334 0.11 51.70 -5.34
N PRO A 335 -0.52 51.51 -4.17
CA PRO A 335 0.16 51.70 -2.88
C PRO A 335 1.30 50.70 -2.62
N VAL A 336 1.09 49.42 -2.95
CA VAL A 336 2.10 48.36 -2.74
C VAL A 336 3.31 48.59 -3.64
N LEU A 337 3.06 48.86 -4.92
CA LEU A 337 4.12 49.12 -5.90
C LEU A 337 4.85 50.43 -5.62
N ALA A 338 4.15 51.48 -5.15
CA ALA A 338 4.77 52.74 -4.74
C ALA A 338 5.71 52.53 -3.55
N ALA A 339 5.31 51.75 -2.55
CA ALA A 339 6.16 51.45 -1.40
C ALA A 339 7.45 50.71 -1.81
N LEU A 340 7.36 49.74 -2.72
CA LEU A 340 8.54 49.06 -3.27
C LEU A 340 9.42 50.02 -4.08
N THR A 341 8.82 50.87 -4.90
CA THR A 341 9.53 51.87 -5.71
C THR A 341 10.35 52.80 -4.81
N THR A 342 9.77 53.29 -3.72
CA THR A 342 10.49 54.13 -2.72
C THR A 342 11.68 53.39 -2.10
N ARG A 343 11.52 52.10 -1.76
CA ARG A 343 12.64 51.29 -1.23
C ARG A 343 13.75 51.10 -2.27
N TRP A 344 13.40 50.90 -3.54
CA TRP A 344 14.38 50.78 -4.62
C TRP A 344 15.09 52.10 -4.95
N GLN A 345 14.45 53.25 -4.74
CA GLN A 345 15.09 54.57 -4.87
C GLN A 345 16.15 54.82 -3.79
N ALA A 346 16.05 54.17 -2.64
CA ALA A 346 17.07 54.24 -1.58
C ALA A 346 18.32 53.39 -1.90
N VAL A 347 18.26 52.49 -2.87
CA VAL A 347 19.41 51.71 -3.32
C VAL A 347 20.27 52.57 -4.26
N PRO A 348 21.58 52.73 -4.01
CA PRO A 348 22.44 53.59 -4.81
C PRO A 348 22.37 53.31 -6.32
N PRO A 349 22.24 54.36 -7.16
CA PRO A 349 22.37 54.19 -8.61
C PRO A 349 23.83 53.81 -8.94
N GLY A 350 24.02 52.77 -9.76
CA GLY A 350 25.37 52.29 -10.10
C GLY A 350 26.01 51.37 -9.06
N LEU A 351 25.20 50.59 -8.32
CA LEU A 351 25.66 49.53 -7.43
C LEU A 351 26.70 48.63 -8.12
N THR A 352 27.90 48.53 -7.55
CA THR A 352 29.00 47.70 -8.07
C THR A 352 29.17 46.44 -7.24
N ILE A 353 29.81 45.42 -7.83
CA ILE A 353 30.16 44.17 -7.11
C ILE A 353 30.97 44.51 -5.86
N HIS A 354 31.97 45.39 -5.99
CA HIS A 354 32.85 45.77 -4.88
C HIS A 354 32.11 46.41 -3.70
N ALA A 355 31.14 47.29 -3.97
CA ALA A 355 30.32 47.91 -2.92
C ALA A 355 29.49 46.87 -2.15
N VAL A 356 29.05 45.80 -2.81
CA VAL A 356 28.33 44.69 -2.18
C VAL A 356 29.29 43.79 -1.40
N GLU A 357 30.51 43.57 -1.90
CA GLU A 357 31.53 42.76 -1.22
C GLU A 357 31.98 43.34 0.12
N GLU A 358 32.05 44.67 0.23
CA GLU A 358 32.56 45.35 1.43
C GLU A 358 31.52 45.50 2.55
N ASP A 359 30.22 45.33 2.25
CA ASP A 359 29.13 45.58 3.20
C ASP A 359 28.15 44.39 3.30
N PRO A 360 28.34 43.50 4.29
CA PRO A 360 27.42 42.38 4.55
C PRO A 360 25.98 42.81 4.88
N GLN A 361 25.79 44.00 5.47
CA GLN A 361 24.45 44.50 5.80
C GLN A 361 23.72 44.93 4.52
N LEU A 362 24.46 45.46 3.54
CA LEU A 362 23.96 45.77 2.22
C LEU A 362 23.53 44.49 1.48
N GLU A 363 24.33 43.41 1.54
CA GLU A 363 23.96 42.11 0.95
C GLU A 363 22.57 41.64 1.43
N GLU A 364 22.36 41.61 2.75
CA GLU A 364 21.09 41.18 3.36
C GLU A 364 19.93 42.11 2.96
N THR A 365 20.17 43.43 2.99
CA THR A 365 19.15 44.43 2.66
C THR A 365 18.70 44.31 1.21
N LEU A 366 19.64 44.12 0.29
CA LEU A 366 19.36 43.94 -1.13
C LEU A 366 18.57 42.67 -1.40
N MET A 367 19.00 41.54 -0.83
CA MET A 367 18.29 40.27 -1.04
C MET A 367 16.91 40.26 -0.41
N LYS A 368 16.73 40.89 0.75
CA LYS A 368 15.40 41.10 1.33
C LYS A 368 14.51 41.92 0.40
N LEU A 369 15.03 43.00 -0.20
CA LEU A 369 14.29 43.81 -1.14
C LEU A 369 13.93 43.06 -2.43
N VAL A 370 14.84 42.23 -2.95
CA VAL A 370 14.58 41.30 -4.06
C VAL A 370 13.40 40.38 -3.70
N TYR A 371 13.48 39.66 -2.59
CA TYR A 371 12.43 38.73 -2.18
C TYR A 371 11.08 39.39 -1.93
N ASP A 372 11.07 40.57 -1.31
CA ASP A 372 9.85 41.35 -1.11
C ASP A 372 9.23 41.79 -2.44
N THR A 373 10.08 42.13 -3.43
CA THR A 373 9.64 42.50 -4.77
C THR A 373 9.00 41.32 -5.48
N GLU A 374 9.65 40.16 -5.48
CA GLU A 374 9.09 38.95 -6.10
C GLU A 374 7.76 38.54 -5.46
N LYS A 375 7.69 38.52 -4.12
CA LYS A 375 6.46 38.17 -3.40
C LYS A 375 5.31 39.11 -3.71
N SER A 376 5.57 40.42 -3.70
CA SER A 376 4.53 41.41 -3.92
C SER A 376 4.06 41.43 -5.38
N THR A 377 4.99 41.38 -6.33
CA THR A 377 4.67 41.39 -7.76
C THR A 377 3.96 40.10 -8.19
N ALA A 378 4.27 38.94 -7.62
CA ALA A 378 3.56 37.69 -7.90
C ALA A 378 2.07 37.73 -7.47
N GLN A 379 1.72 38.52 -6.45
CA GLN A 379 0.33 38.69 -5.99
C GLN A 379 -0.43 39.77 -6.78
N THR A 380 0.32 40.71 -7.34
CA THR A 380 -0.22 41.99 -7.84
C THR A 380 -0.25 42.05 -9.37
N CYS A 381 0.65 41.32 -10.02
CA CYS A 381 0.91 41.34 -11.45
C CYS A 381 0.77 39.93 -12.06
N SER A 382 1.22 39.76 -13.31
CA SER A 382 1.26 38.47 -13.98
C SER A 382 2.11 37.46 -13.20
N GLN A 383 1.76 36.17 -13.35
CA GLN A 383 2.54 35.08 -12.77
C GLN A 383 4.01 35.17 -13.19
N PRO A 384 4.96 34.94 -12.28
CA PRO A 384 6.38 35.02 -12.60
C PRO A 384 6.77 33.93 -13.59
N THR A 385 7.72 34.24 -14.47
CA THR A 385 8.23 33.34 -15.50
C THR A 385 9.75 33.41 -15.57
N GLY A 386 10.42 32.34 -16.00
CA GLY A 386 11.88 32.33 -16.09
C GLY A 386 12.54 32.56 -14.72
N GLU A 387 13.54 33.44 -14.65
CA GLU A 387 14.28 33.69 -13.42
C GLU A 387 13.43 34.30 -12.30
N ASP A 388 12.43 35.12 -12.64
CA ASP A 388 11.47 35.65 -11.67
C ASP A 388 10.76 34.52 -10.92
N ALA A 389 10.41 33.43 -11.62
CA ALA A 389 9.73 32.29 -11.01
C ALA A 389 10.63 31.57 -10.01
N LEU A 390 11.91 31.43 -10.34
CA LEU A 390 12.91 30.82 -9.48
C LEU A 390 13.23 31.71 -8.26
N LEU A 391 13.38 33.02 -8.46
CA LEU A 391 13.59 33.98 -7.36
C LEU A 391 12.37 34.03 -6.43
N PHE A 392 11.16 34.00 -6.99
CA PHE A 392 9.94 33.89 -6.19
C PHE A 392 9.90 32.59 -5.39
N GLN A 393 10.31 31.47 -5.98
CA GLN A 393 10.39 30.19 -5.28
C GLN A 393 11.42 30.20 -4.15
N ILE A 394 12.61 30.77 -4.38
CA ILE A 394 13.61 30.99 -3.33
C ILE A 394 13.05 31.89 -2.22
N ALA A 395 12.35 32.97 -2.59
CA ALA A 395 11.81 33.94 -1.65
C ALA A 395 10.80 33.30 -0.68
N GLN A 396 10.06 32.27 -1.09
CA GLN A 396 9.10 31.56 -0.24
C GLN A 396 9.78 30.82 0.92
N ALA A 397 10.97 30.25 0.70
CA ALA A 397 11.71 29.52 1.72
C ALA A 397 13.25 29.68 1.56
N PRO A 398 13.82 30.86 1.83
CA PRO A 398 15.23 31.14 1.52
C PRO A 398 16.23 30.23 2.26
N MET A 399 15.86 29.79 3.46
CA MET A 399 16.71 28.92 4.29
C MET A 399 16.66 27.45 3.85
N ALA A 400 15.64 27.05 3.07
CA ALA A 400 15.51 25.65 2.64
C ALA A 400 16.56 25.27 1.59
N VAL A 401 16.99 26.23 0.76
CA VAL A 401 17.93 26.03 -0.36
C VAL A 401 19.25 25.36 0.08
N GLN A 402 19.70 25.66 1.30
CA GLN A 402 20.97 25.17 1.85
C GLN A 402 20.84 23.98 2.80
N GLN A 403 19.61 23.56 3.12
CA GLN A 403 19.44 22.44 4.04
C GLN A 403 19.98 21.15 3.43
N GLN A 404 20.86 20.49 4.18
CA GLN A 404 21.43 19.17 3.87
C GLN A 404 20.56 18.04 4.42
#